data_AF-A0A9N9HRC5-F1
#
_entry.id   AF-A0A9N9HRC5-F1
#
_cell.length_a   1.000
_cell.length_b   1.000
_cell.length_c   1.000
_cell.angle_alpha   90.00
_cell.angle_beta   90.00
_cell.angle_gamma   90.00
#
_symmetry.space_group_name_H-M   'P 1'
#
loop_
_entity.id
_entity.type
_entity.pdbx_description
1 polymer ?
#
loop_
_entity_poly.entity_id
_entity_poly.type
_entity_poly.pdbx_seq_one_letter_code
_entity_poly.pdbx_strand_id
1 'polypeptide(L)'
;AFNGTVLNVTFPGRKNLSIIHEVSINSLDLVFSTMDQYTPLASSSLLTASFSIPFGFQLYVQQISQEIELFDGKTKLATLSIPYTTASGDSKSGNLTSGFAPTQFKVIPGSEKNFDDFAKRLTMEESVTLKMKGIVNVMSNTSIGNVTIEGIKFNVQTTLRGIQGLTSSPTVINSLKVTGGSNDHIDIELSVSLSNPSNVKIILDSDVKFDLICNETRIGNVIIPNLVLDRGENNLTVLAQFSPNGDEEQQVGRNLLNNFLAGKTNNVSIKGNKNSTPLEPLRKAFETIELTTVMPGLVTETPILKKAFFSIRFNSLFDRKGKASIEIFNPLATVIRFLKIDANVTVKDNLIGVIDQQFNETTQIVVQSGQNLTTDDMELELKISVKAIKSLVDAVHGDLKVNVTSNISISVGDDNGGFVTDIDYC
;
A
#
# COMPACT_ATOMS: atom_id res chain seq x y z
N ALA A 1 25.83 -18.14 63.38
CA ALA A 1 25.11 -17.93 62.11
C ALA A 1 26.03 -18.38 60.98
N PHE A 2 25.64 -19.36 60.18
CA PHE A 2 26.42 -19.76 59.01
C PHE A 2 26.23 -18.70 57.92
N ASN A 3 27.24 -17.86 57.69
CA ASN A 3 27.32 -17.06 56.46
C ASN A 3 27.48 -18.04 55.29
N GLY A 4 26.61 -17.89 54.29
CA GLY A 4 26.35 -18.86 53.22
C GLY A 4 27.58 -19.55 52.65
N THR A 5 27.47 -20.86 52.50
CA THR A 5 28.49 -21.71 51.87
C THR A 5 28.49 -21.46 50.37
N VAL A 6 29.57 -20.89 49.83
CA VAL A 6 29.80 -20.81 48.38
C VAL A 6 30.33 -22.16 47.91
N LEU A 7 29.48 -22.96 47.26
CA LEU A 7 29.90 -24.24 46.66
C LEU A 7 30.46 -23.97 45.25
N ASN A 8 31.78 -24.03 45.11
CA ASN A 8 32.42 -24.10 43.80
C ASN A 8 32.34 -25.53 43.27
N VAL A 9 31.25 -25.86 42.56
CA VAL A 9 31.08 -27.16 41.92
C VAL A 9 31.64 -27.10 40.51
N THR A 10 32.79 -27.72 40.28
CA THR A 10 33.30 -27.99 38.94
C THR A 10 32.60 -29.25 38.42
N PHE A 11 31.53 -29.10 37.63
CA PHE A 11 30.89 -30.26 37.01
C PHE A 11 31.82 -30.87 35.96
N PRO A 12 32.13 -32.18 36.04
CA PRO A 12 32.88 -32.85 34.99
C PRO A 12 32.03 -32.87 33.72
N GLY A 13 32.32 -31.94 32.80
CA GLY A 13 31.56 -31.78 31.57
C GLY A 13 31.63 -33.04 30.71
N ARG A 14 30.48 -33.54 30.26
CA ARG A 14 30.44 -34.46 29.13
C ARG A 14 30.80 -33.67 27.86
N LYS A 15 31.69 -34.23 27.03
CA LYS A 15 31.97 -33.65 25.71
C LYS A 15 30.68 -33.68 24.87
N ASN A 16 30.37 -32.56 24.21
CA ASN A 16 29.25 -32.42 23.25
C ASN A 16 27.84 -32.63 23.83
N LEU A 17 27.51 -31.95 24.93
CA LEU A 17 26.12 -31.88 25.41
C LEU A 17 25.28 -30.98 24.49
N SER A 18 24.28 -31.55 23.82
CA SER A 18 23.23 -30.78 23.13
C SER A 18 22.15 -30.43 24.16
N ILE A 19 22.22 -29.24 24.73
CA ILE A 19 21.27 -28.78 25.75
C ILE A 19 20.02 -28.20 25.11
N ILE A 20 20.19 -27.37 24.07
CA ILE A 20 19.10 -26.69 23.37
C ILE A 20 18.79 -27.47 22.09
N HIS A 21 17.55 -27.93 21.94
CA HIS A 21 17.13 -28.78 20.83
C HIS A 21 16.40 -28.00 19.74
N GLU A 22 15.55 -27.07 20.14
CA GLU A 22 14.74 -26.26 19.23
C GLU A 22 14.65 -24.83 19.76
N VAL A 23 14.62 -23.87 18.84
CA VAL A 23 14.25 -22.48 19.11
C VAL A 23 13.27 -22.07 18.03
N SER A 24 12.11 -21.57 18.45
CA SER A 24 11.09 -21.02 17.57
C SER A 24 10.95 -19.53 17.83
N ILE A 25 10.99 -18.74 16.76
CA ILE A 25 10.76 -17.29 16.81
C ILE A 25 9.27 -17.07 16.56
N ASN A 26 8.45 -16.88 17.61
CA ASN A 26 7.01 -16.74 17.42
C ASN A 26 6.61 -15.33 17.01
N SER A 27 7.47 -14.34 17.27
CA SER A 27 7.35 -12.97 16.82
C SER A 27 8.72 -12.38 16.53
N LEU A 28 8.88 -11.70 15.39
CA LEU A 28 10.05 -10.89 15.08
C LEU A 28 9.63 -9.51 14.56
N ASP A 29 10.04 -8.44 15.20
CA ASP A 29 9.90 -7.07 14.68
C ASP A 29 11.24 -6.67 14.06
N LEU A 30 11.21 -6.11 12.86
CA LEU A 30 12.37 -5.55 12.16
C LEU A 30 12.11 -4.07 11.84
N VAL A 31 12.98 -3.19 12.31
CA VAL A 31 12.94 -1.76 12.04
C VAL A 31 14.14 -1.40 11.18
N PHE A 32 13.88 -0.95 9.96
CA PHE A 32 14.89 -0.51 9.00
C PHE A 32 14.98 1.01 9.00
N SER A 33 16.20 1.52 8.90
CA SER A 33 16.47 2.96 8.77
C SER A 33 17.31 3.25 7.53
N THR A 34 17.05 4.37 6.86
CA THR A 34 17.87 4.82 5.72
C THR A 34 19.31 5.18 6.08
N MET A 35 19.60 5.40 7.37
CA MET A 35 20.94 5.78 7.85
C MET A 35 21.89 4.59 8.03
N ASP A 36 21.39 3.47 8.58
CA ASP A 36 22.18 2.26 8.87
C ASP A 36 21.48 1.01 8.28
N GLN A 37 21.37 1.00 6.95
CA GLN A 37 20.44 0.13 6.22
C GLN A 37 20.64 -1.38 6.50
N TYR A 38 21.88 -1.84 6.66
CA TYR A 38 22.22 -3.24 6.95
C TYR A 38 22.36 -3.57 8.45
N THR A 39 21.92 -2.67 9.33
CA THR A 39 21.87 -2.91 10.78
C THR A 39 20.47 -2.61 11.34
N PRO A 40 19.40 -3.28 10.84
CA PRO A 40 18.07 -3.04 11.36
C PRO A 40 17.98 -3.39 12.85
N LEU A 41 17.05 -2.77 13.57
CA LEU A 41 16.74 -3.19 14.93
C LEU A 41 15.81 -4.40 14.87
N ALA A 42 16.19 -5.48 15.53
CA ALA A 42 15.36 -6.64 15.74
C ALA A 42 14.81 -6.65 17.17
N SER A 43 13.56 -7.08 17.35
CA SER A 43 13.01 -7.40 18.68
C SER A 43 12.03 -8.56 18.61
N SER A 44 11.73 -9.17 19.76
CA SER A 44 10.74 -10.24 19.87
C SER A 44 10.01 -10.15 21.19
N SER A 45 8.68 -10.24 21.16
CA SER A 45 7.87 -10.34 22.37
C SER A 45 7.71 -11.79 22.84
N LEU A 46 7.96 -12.76 21.96
CA LEU A 46 7.82 -14.18 22.25
C LEU A 46 8.76 -15.03 21.38
N LEU A 47 9.65 -15.72 22.10
CA LEU A 47 10.49 -16.82 21.65
C LEU A 47 10.17 -18.04 22.50
N THR A 48 10.13 -19.21 21.88
CA THR A 48 10.05 -20.49 22.58
C THR A 48 11.30 -21.31 22.32
N ALA A 49 11.79 -22.04 23.32
CA ALA A 49 12.86 -23.02 23.13
C ALA A 49 12.59 -24.29 23.91
N SER A 50 13.08 -25.40 23.37
CA SER A 50 13.10 -26.68 24.07
C SER A 50 14.53 -27.03 24.47
N PHE A 51 14.69 -27.53 25.69
CA PHE A 51 16.00 -27.86 26.24
C PHE A 51 15.92 -29.05 27.19
N SER A 52 17.06 -29.73 27.37
CA SER A 52 17.22 -30.73 28.42
C SER A 52 18.56 -30.57 29.11
N ILE A 53 18.57 -30.80 30.42
CA ILE A 53 19.80 -30.77 31.22
C ILE A 53 20.18 -32.20 31.64
N PRO A 54 21.48 -32.52 31.67
CA PRO A 54 21.96 -33.85 32.02
C PRO A 54 22.04 -34.09 33.55
N PHE A 55 21.54 -33.16 34.37
CA PHE A 55 21.67 -33.19 35.82
C PHE A 55 20.31 -33.44 36.48
N GLY A 56 20.30 -34.16 37.61
CA GLY A 56 19.08 -34.62 38.28
C GLY A 56 18.38 -33.58 39.17
N PHE A 57 18.79 -32.32 39.15
CA PHE A 57 18.16 -31.24 39.93
C PHE A 57 17.37 -30.30 39.02
N GLN A 58 16.30 -29.73 39.55
CA GLN A 58 15.43 -28.83 38.79
C GLN A 58 16.03 -27.41 38.71
N LEU A 59 16.04 -26.85 37.50
CA LEU A 59 16.34 -25.45 37.23
C LEU A 59 15.04 -24.70 36.93
N TYR A 60 14.90 -23.51 37.49
CA TYR A 60 13.85 -22.54 37.16
C TYR A 60 14.51 -21.32 36.53
N VAL A 61 14.40 -21.18 35.22
CA VAL A 61 15.04 -20.08 34.48
C VAL A 61 14.39 -18.76 34.85
N GLN A 62 15.22 -17.73 35.06
CA GLN A 62 14.79 -16.37 35.39
C GLN A 62 15.19 -15.38 34.30
N GLN A 63 16.42 -15.48 33.81
CA GLN A 63 16.95 -14.61 32.78
C GLN A 63 17.91 -15.35 31.85
N ILE A 64 18.00 -14.89 30.61
CA ILE A 64 18.96 -15.39 29.63
C ILE A 64 19.64 -14.23 28.90
N SER A 65 20.91 -14.39 28.55
CA SER A 65 21.61 -13.54 27.57
C SER A 65 22.08 -14.39 26.40
N GLN A 66 22.20 -13.81 25.21
CA GLN A 66 22.45 -14.57 23.99
C GLN A 66 23.41 -13.83 23.05
N GLU A 67 24.44 -14.53 22.59
CA GLU A 67 25.26 -14.12 21.46
C GLU A 67 24.94 -15.06 20.29
N ILE A 68 24.28 -14.52 19.26
CA ILE A 68 23.71 -15.29 18.16
C ILE A 68 24.42 -14.94 16.85
N GLU A 69 24.79 -15.97 16.11
CA GLU A 69 25.21 -15.93 14.72
C GLU A 69 24.12 -16.59 13.86
N LEU A 70 23.59 -15.84 12.91
CA LEU A 70 22.62 -16.31 11.94
C LEU A 70 23.32 -16.75 10.67
N PHE A 71 22.87 -17.86 10.09
CA PHE A 71 23.39 -18.42 8.86
C PHE A 71 22.26 -18.68 7.87
N ASP A 72 22.50 -18.33 6.62
CA ASP A 72 21.69 -18.76 5.48
C ASP A 72 22.46 -19.85 4.72
N GLY A 73 21.97 -21.08 4.82
CA GLY A 73 22.72 -22.26 4.42
C GLY A 73 24.06 -22.39 5.17
N LYS A 74 25.17 -22.19 4.45
CA LYS A 74 26.53 -22.24 5.01
C LYS A 74 27.13 -20.86 5.28
N THR A 75 26.51 -19.79 4.79
CA THR A 75 27.07 -18.44 4.88
C THR A 75 26.59 -17.76 6.15
N LYS A 76 27.51 -17.16 6.90
CA LYS A 76 27.17 -16.36 8.08
C LYS A 76 26.53 -15.05 7.59
N LEU A 77 25.30 -14.80 8.01
CA LEU A 77 24.46 -13.70 7.52
C LEU A 77 24.57 -12.48 8.44
N ALA A 78 24.36 -12.69 9.73
CA ALA A 78 24.25 -11.61 10.70
C ALA A 78 24.57 -12.07 12.12
N THR A 79 24.69 -11.12 13.04
CA THR A 79 24.86 -11.36 14.47
C THR A 79 23.89 -10.52 15.31
N LEU A 80 23.44 -11.08 16.43
CA LEU A 80 22.71 -10.37 17.49
C LEU A 80 23.40 -10.62 18.84
N SER A 81 23.56 -9.56 19.62
CA SER A 81 24.09 -9.60 20.98
C SER A 81 23.00 -9.11 21.94
N ILE A 82 22.27 -10.06 22.53
CA ILE A 82 21.11 -9.80 23.38
C ILE A 82 21.58 -9.85 24.85
N PRO A 83 21.46 -8.75 25.61
CA PRO A 83 21.81 -8.73 27.03
C PRO A 83 20.84 -9.59 27.86
N TYR A 84 21.05 -9.69 29.17
CA TYR A 84 20.12 -10.43 30.03
C TYR A 84 18.70 -9.88 29.93
N THR A 85 17.77 -10.72 29.48
CA THR A 85 16.34 -10.46 29.45
C THR A 85 15.59 -11.47 30.31
N THR A 86 14.40 -11.10 30.75
CA THR A 86 13.52 -12.00 31.51
C THR A 86 13.13 -13.20 30.66
N ALA A 87 13.25 -14.38 31.25
CA ALA A 87 12.83 -15.64 30.64
C ALA A 87 12.11 -16.49 31.70
N SER A 88 11.20 -17.34 31.24
CA SER A 88 10.44 -18.26 32.07
C SER A 88 10.54 -19.66 31.49
N GLY A 89 10.84 -20.64 32.34
CA GLY A 89 10.98 -22.02 31.92
C GLY A 89 11.57 -22.87 33.02
N ASP A 90 11.44 -24.19 32.89
CA ASP A 90 11.95 -25.10 33.89
C ASP A 90 12.48 -26.39 33.25
N SER A 91 13.48 -26.99 33.89
CA SER A 91 14.15 -28.16 33.33
C SER A 91 13.33 -29.44 33.39
N LYS A 92 12.20 -29.46 34.11
CA LYS A 92 11.31 -30.62 34.18
C LYS A 92 10.36 -30.63 32.98
N SER A 93 9.79 -29.47 32.60
CA SER A 93 9.04 -29.33 31.36
C SER A 93 9.95 -29.35 30.13
N GLY A 94 11.18 -28.88 30.28
CA GLY A 94 12.14 -28.75 29.18
C GLY A 94 11.77 -27.62 28.21
N ASN A 95 10.89 -26.70 28.64
CA ASN A 95 10.42 -25.59 27.81
C ASN A 95 10.84 -24.25 28.41
N LEU A 96 11.15 -23.31 27.52
CA LEU A 96 11.56 -21.95 27.83
C LEU A 96 10.77 -20.97 26.96
N THR A 97 10.32 -19.88 27.54
CA THR A 97 9.78 -18.69 26.87
C THR A 97 10.61 -17.47 27.22
N SER A 98 10.87 -16.61 26.25
CA SER A 98 11.60 -15.35 26.45
C SER A 98 11.17 -14.30 25.43
N GLY A 99 11.69 -13.09 25.56
CA GLY A 99 11.68 -12.05 24.54
C GLY A 99 12.97 -11.23 24.58
N PHE A 100 13.10 -10.27 23.67
CA PHE A 100 14.20 -9.31 23.69
C PHE A 100 13.78 -7.94 23.16
N ALA A 101 14.33 -6.90 23.78
CA ALA A 101 14.13 -5.51 23.38
C ALA A 101 14.89 -5.20 22.07
N PRO A 102 14.56 -4.09 21.38
CA PRO A 102 15.25 -3.67 20.16
C PRO A 102 16.78 -3.76 20.27
N THR A 103 17.35 -4.64 19.46
CA THR A 103 18.77 -4.98 19.42
C THR A 103 19.25 -4.94 17.97
N GLN A 104 20.47 -4.46 17.74
CA GLN A 104 21.03 -4.38 16.40
C GLN A 104 21.19 -5.78 15.77
N PHE A 105 20.48 -6.02 14.67
CA PHE A 105 20.69 -7.15 13.77
C PHE A 105 21.83 -6.75 12.82
N LYS A 106 23.06 -7.12 13.16
CA LYS A 106 24.24 -6.67 12.41
C LYS A 106 24.51 -7.62 11.26
N VAL A 107 24.19 -7.23 10.03
CA VAL A 107 24.59 -8.00 8.84
C VAL A 107 26.12 -8.03 8.76
N ILE A 108 26.68 -9.20 8.46
CA ILE A 108 28.13 -9.36 8.36
C ILE A 108 28.63 -8.66 7.09
N PRO A 109 29.69 -7.82 7.17
CA PRO A 109 30.30 -7.23 5.98
C PRO A 109 30.64 -8.27 4.92
N GLY A 110 30.23 -8.02 3.67
CA GLY A 110 30.37 -8.96 2.55
C GLY A 110 29.21 -9.97 2.41
N SER A 111 28.23 -9.95 3.31
CA SER A 111 27.02 -10.79 3.25
C SER A 111 25.75 -10.03 2.86
N GLU A 112 25.88 -8.77 2.46
CA GLU A 112 24.79 -7.86 2.08
C GLU A 112 23.91 -8.50 1.01
N LYS A 113 24.50 -8.99 -0.08
CA LYS A 113 23.75 -9.65 -1.16
C LYS A 113 22.92 -10.85 -0.65
N ASN A 114 23.46 -11.63 0.28
CA ASN A 114 22.76 -12.79 0.84
C ASN A 114 21.63 -12.34 1.77
N PHE A 115 21.80 -11.21 2.45
CA PHE A 115 20.75 -10.60 3.25
C PHE A 115 19.62 -10.06 2.38
N ASP A 116 19.92 -9.43 1.23
CA ASP A 116 18.89 -9.02 0.28
C ASP A 116 18.12 -10.24 -0.27
N ASP A 117 18.86 -11.31 -0.60
CA ASP A 117 18.26 -12.55 -1.11
C ASP A 117 17.40 -13.22 -0.02
N PHE A 118 17.82 -13.16 1.24
CA PHE A 118 17.01 -13.57 2.39
C PHE A 118 15.75 -12.69 2.56
N ALA A 119 15.87 -11.37 2.49
CA ALA A 119 14.74 -10.45 2.63
C ALA A 119 13.71 -10.65 1.51
N LYS A 120 14.17 -10.89 0.28
CA LYS A 120 13.31 -11.27 -0.85
C LYS A 120 12.56 -12.57 -0.59
N ARG A 121 13.24 -13.61 -0.12
CA ARG A 121 12.59 -14.89 0.21
C ARG A 121 11.61 -14.74 1.36
N LEU A 122 11.96 -13.99 2.41
CA LEU A 122 11.05 -13.73 3.53
C LEU A 122 9.79 -12.98 3.07
N THR A 123 9.93 -12.16 2.03
CA THR A 123 8.82 -11.42 1.43
C THR A 123 7.92 -12.32 0.58
N MET A 124 8.48 -13.21 -0.23
CA MET A 124 7.73 -13.95 -1.25
C MET A 124 7.36 -15.39 -0.88
N GLU A 125 8.17 -16.07 -0.08
CA GLU A 125 7.97 -17.48 0.29
C GLU A 125 7.00 -17.62 1.47
N GLU A 126 6.38 -18.80 1.63
CA GLU A 126 5.54 -19.11 2.79
C GLU A 126 6.35 -19.23 4.08
N SER A 127 7.59 -19.68 3.97
CA SER A 127 8.49 -19.76 5.11
C SER A 127 9.94 -19.71 4.67
N VAL A 128 10.79 -19.19 5.53
CA VAL A 128 12.24 -19.13 5.33
C VAL A 128 12.94 -19.75 6.51
N THR A 129 13.86 -20.65 6.22
CA THR A 129 14.63 -21.34 7.25
C THR A 129 16.01 -20.72 7.43
N LEU A 130 16.40 -20.53 8.68
CA LEU A 130 17.69 -20.00 9.12
C LEU A 130 18.35 -20.97 10.08
N LYS A 131 19.67 -20.97 10.09
CA LYS A 131 20.46 -21.68 11.09
C LYS A 131 21.00 -20.69 12.11
N MET A 132 20.80 -20.97 13.39
CA MET A 132 21.30 -20.17 14.50
C MET A 132 22.38 -20.94 15.24
N LYS A 133 23.52 -20.29 15.45
CA LYS A 133 24.58 -20.77 16.33
C LYS A 133 24.87 -19.71 17.35
N GLY A 134 25.30 -20.09 18.54
CA GLY A 134 25.60 -19.09 19.53
C GLY A 134 25.96 -19.63 20.89
N ILE A 135 26.05 -18.69 21.82
CA ILE A 135 26.27 -18.94 23.23
C ILE A 135 25.12 -18.31 24.01
N VAL A 136 24.56 -19.06 24.93
CA VAL A 136 23.57 -18.58 25.91
C VAL A 136 24.16 -18.65 27.30
N ASN A 137 23.90 -17.61 28.10
CA ASN A 137 24.09 -17.65 29.54
C ASN A 137 22.73 -17.59 30.22
N VAL A 138 22.58 -18.30 31.33
CA VAL A 138 21.30 -18.50 32.01
C VAL A 138 21.47 -18.19 33.49
N MET A 139 20.61 -17.34 34.03
CA MET A 139 20.40 -17.19 35.47
C MET A 139 19.16 -17.98 35.86
N SER A 140 19.32 -18.91 36.81
CA SER A 140 18.26 -19.81 37.25
C SER A 140 18.22 -19.94 38.76
N ASN A 141 17.06 -20.33 39.29
CA ASN A 141 16.90 -20.74 40.67
C ASN A 141 16.92 -22.27 40.77
N THR A 142 17.51 -22.77 41.85
CA THR A 142 17.43 -24.17 42.29
C THR A 142 16.84 -24.23 43.69
N SER A 143 16.51 -25.42 44.17
CA SER A 143 16.07 -25.62 45.56
C SER A 143 17.09 -25.20 46.63
N ILE A 144 18.35 -24.98 46.25
CA ILE A 144 19.45 -24.61 47.18
C ILE A 144 20.02 -23.21 46.91
N GLY A 145 19.43 -22.45 45.99
CA GLY A 145 19.84 -21.08 45.68
C GLY A 145 19.95 -20.80 44.18
N ASN A 146 20.41 -19.59 43.86
CA ASN A 146 20.54 -19.13 42.49
C ASN A 146 21.84 -19.67 41.87
N VAL A 147 21.77 -20.01 40.58
CA VAL A 147 22.91 -20.50 39.80
C VAL A 147 22.97 -19.74 38.48
N THR A 148 24.18 -19.37 38.09
CA THR A 148 24.47 -18.86 36.74
C THR A 148 25.19 -19.95 35.96
N ILE A 149 24.66 -20.26 34.78
CA ILE A 149 25.23 -21.23 33.85
C ILE A 149 25.65 -20.47 32.61
N GLU A 150 26.95 -20.44 32.33
CA GLU A 150 27.53 -19.66 31.24
C GLU A 150 28.07 -20.58 30.14
N GLY A 151 28.13 -20.05 28.91
CA GLY A 151 28.82 -20.74 27.82
C GLY A 151 28.02 -21.88 27.19
N ILE A 152 26.69 -21.91 27.33
CA ILE A 152 25.84 -22.94 26.71
C ILE A 152 25.85 -22.72 25.20
N LYS A 153 26.60 -23.55 24.48
CA LYS A 153 26.64 -23.51 23.02
C LYS A 153 25.39 -24.15 22.45
N PHE A 154 24.82 -23.53 21.42
CA PHE A 154 23.70 -24.10 20.67
C PHE A 154 23.92 -23.98 19.17
N ASN A 155 23.26 -24.86 18.43
CA ASN A 155 23.30 -24.92 16.98
C ASN A 155 21.99 -25.55 16.50
N VAL A 156 21.02 -24.71 16.15
CA VAL A 156 19.66 -25.10 15.83
C VAL A 156 19.23 -24.51 14.50
N GLN A 157 18.17 -25.06 13.93
CA GLN A 157 17.50 -24.54 12.75
C GLN A 157 16.16 -23.95 13.21
N THR A 158 15.82 -22.76 12.73
CA THR A 158 14.55 -22.08 13.00
C THR A 158 13.91 -21.66 11.69
N THR A 159 12.59 -21.55 11.69
CA THR A 159 11.82 -21.12 10.53
C THR A 159 11.06 -19.84 10.87
N LEU A 160 11.08 -18.89 9.96
CA LEU A 160 10.20 -17.72 9.96
C LEU A 160 9.08 -17.98 8.96
N ARG A 161 7.86 -17.59 9.30
CA ARG A 161 6.77 -17.54 8.33
C ARG A 161 7.01 -16.31 7.45
N GLY A 162 6.89 -16.45 6.14
CA GLY A 162 7.08 -15.36 5.21
C GLY A 162 5.81 -14.56 4.96
N ILE A 163 5.96 -13.43 4.27
CA ILE A 163 4.89 -12.45 3.98
C ILE A 163 4.03 -12.91 2.80
N GLN A 164 4.49 -13.89 2.01
CA GLN A 164 3.73 -14.50 0.91
C GLN A 164 3.30 -13.47 -0.15
N GLY A 165 4.15 -12.46 -0.39
CA GLY A 165 3.89 -11.37 -1.33
C GLY A 165 2.67 -10.52 -0.99
N LEU A 166 2.10 -10.63 0.21
CA LEU A 166 0.81 -10.04 0.60
C LEU A 166 -0.38 -10.55 -0.23
N THR A 167 -0.26 -11.74 -0.82
CA THR A 167 -1.30 -12.37 -1.65
C THR A 167 -2.15 -13.40 -0.89
N SER A 168 -1.85 -13.62 0.40
CA SER A 168 -2.57 -14.59 1.24
C SER A 168 -4.03 -14.22 1.53
N SER A 169 -4.40 -12.97 1.32
CA SER A 169 -5.76 -12.46 1.41
C SER A 169 -5.93 -11.29 0.43
N PRO A 170 -7.15 -11.06 -0.11
CA PRO A 170 -7.38 -9.95 -1.03
C PRO A 170 -7.09 -8.60 -0.36
N THR A 171 -6.37 -7.73 -1.07
CA THR A 171 -6.25 -6.32 -0.72
C THR A 171 -7.57 -5.61 -1.02
N VAL A 172 -8.08 -4.82 -0.08
CA VAL A 172 -9.36 -4.12 -0.21
C VAL A 172 -9.15 -2.60 -0.13
N ILE A 173 -9.68 -1.86 -1.10
CA ILE A 173 -9.76 -0.39 -1.05
C ILE A 173 -11.06 -0.03 -0.35
N ASN A 174 -10.96 0.48 0.88
CA ASN A 174 -12.11 0.84 1.72
C ASN A 174 -12.69 2.20 1.36
N SER A 175 -11.83 3.15 0.98
CA SER A 175 -12.23 4.48 0.56
C SER A 175 -11.24 5.04 -0.46
N LEU A 176 -11.75 5.89 -1.34
CA LEU A 176 -10.98 6.59 -2.36
C LEU A 176 -11.46 8.02 -2.47
N LYS A 177 -10.53 8.98 -2.41
CA LYS A 177 -10.81 10.40 -2.48
C LYS A 177 -9.81 11.10 -3.38
N VAL A 178 -10.30 11.80 -4.40
CA VAL A 178 -9.46 12.71 -5.20
C VAL A 178 -9.29 14.00 -4.40
N THR A 179 -8.08 14.24 -3.89
CA THR A 179 -7.77 15.30 -2.92
C THR A 179 -7.11 16.52 -3.54
N GLY A 180 -6.57 16.39 -4.76
CA GLY A 180 -5.80 17.46 -5.38
C GLY A 180 -5.33 17.10 -6.78
N GLY A 181 -4.46 17.95 -7.30
CA GLY A 181 -3.70 17.67 -8.50
C GLY A 181 -2.64 18.75 -8.70
N SER A 182 -1.63 18.38 -9.48
CA SER A 182 -0.56 19.25 -9.96
C SER A 182 -0.54 19.19 -11.49
N ASN A 183 0.36 19.94 -12.12
CA ASN A 183 0.51 19.84 -13.58
C ASN A 183 0.94 18.44 -14.05
N ASP A 184 1.47 17.61 -13.16
CA ASP A 184 2.03 16.29 -13.50
C ASP A 184 1.10 15.13 -13.16
N HIS A 185 0.19 15.28 -12.18
CA HIS A 185 -0.66 14.18 -11.70
C HIS A 185 -1.89 14.65 -10.92
N ILE A 186 -2.91 13.78 -10.87
CA ILE A 186 -4.02 13.87 -9.91
C ILE A 186 -3.62 13.18 -8.61
N ASP A 187 -3.87 13.83 -7.47
CA ASP A 187 -3.62 13.28 -6.13
C ASP A 187 -4.86 12.55 -5.60
N ILE A 188 -4.65 11.30 -5.18
CA ILE A 188 -5.70 10.41 -4.70
C ILE A 188 -5.27 9.84 -3.35
N GLU A 189 -6.10 10.02 -2.33
CA GLU A 189 -5.93 9.40 -1.02
C GLU A 189 -6.82 8.15 -0.93
N LEU A 190 -6.23 7.05 -0.47
CA LEU A 190 -6.84 5.74 -0.34
C LEU A 190 -6.72 5.24 1.10
N SER A 191 -7.78 4.59 1.60
CA SER A 191 -7.68 3.71 2.77
C SER A 191 -7.71 2.27 2.29
N VAL A 192 -6.69 1.49 2.63
CA VAL A 192 -6.50 0.13 2.12
C VAL A 192 -6.32 -0.86 3.26
N SER A 193 -7.05 -1.97 3.22
CA SER A 193 -6.83 -3.12 4.11
C SER A 193 -6.03 -4.21 3.38
N LEU A 194 -5.01 -4.74 4.04
CA LEU A 194 -4.26 -5.92 3.58
C LEU A 194 -3.81 -6.77 4.76
N SER A 195 -3.46 -8.03 4.53
CA SER A 195 -3.06 -8.96 5.60
C SER A 195 -1.63 -9.45 5.41
N ASN A 196 -0.84 -9.34 6.48
CA ASN A 196 0.48 -9.93 6.60
C ASN A 196 0.36 -11.29 7.33
N PRO A 197 0.48 -12.43 6.63
CA PRO A 197 0.32 -13.75 7.24
C PRO A 197 1.52 -14.16 8.10
N SER A 198 2.63 -13.41 8.05
CA SER A 198 3.88 -13.76 8.71
C SER A 198 3.84 -13.54 10.23
N ASN A 199 4.83 -14.11 10.90
CA ASN A 199 5.18 -13.77 12.28
C ASN A 199 6.17 -12.59 12.35
N VAL A 200 6.38 -11.88 11.24
CA VAL A 200 7.35 -10.79 11.13
C VAL A 200 6.63 -9.46 10.94
N LYS A 201 6.93 -8.48 11.79
CA LYS A 201 6.53 -7.08 11.62
C LYS A 201 7.67 -6.30 10.98
N ILE A 202 7.36 -5.48 9.99
CA ILE A 202 8.35 -4.63 9.31
C ILE A 202 7.97 -3.16 9.51
N ILE A 203 8.95 -2.34 9.90
CA ILE A 203 8.81 -0.89 10.07
C ILE A 203 9.90 -0.20 9.27
N LEU A 204 9.53 0.74 8.41
CA LEU A 204 10.45 1.53 7.60
C LEU A 204 10.33 3.02 7.96
N ASP A 205 11.45 3.74 8.03
CA ASP A 205 11.49 5.21 8.16
C ASP A 205 11.45 5.94 6.81
N SER A 206 10.94 5.27 5.78
CA SER A 206 10.89 5.78 4.41
C SER A 206 9.62 5.33 3.69
N ASP A 207 9.29 6.09 2.65
CA ASP A 207 8.18 5.77 1.77
C ASP A 207 8.50 4.56 0.89
N VAL A 208 7.48 3.76 0.62
CA VAL A 208 7.51 2.71 -0.40
C VAL A 208 6.71 3.16 -1.60
N LYS A 209 7.22 2.92 -2.80
CA LYS A 209 6.59 3.32 -4.06
C LYS A 209 6.35 2.12 -4.97
N PHE A 210 5.23 2.13 -5.67
CA PHE A 210 4.89 1.13 -6.68
C PHE A 210 4.35 1.82 -7.93
N ASP A 211 4.48 1.16 -9.07
CA ASP A 211 3.85 1.60 -10.30
C ASP A 211 2.36 1.24 -10.25
N LEU A 212 1.48 2.19 -10.57
CA LEU A 212 0.04 1.95 -10.72
C LEU A 212 -0.22 1.45 -12.13
N ILE A 213 -0.80 0.25 -12.25
CA ILE A 213 -1.04 -0.43 -13.52
C ILE A 213 -2.55 -0.64 -13.72
N CYS A 214 -3.03 -0.37 -14.93
CA CYS A 214 -4.38 -0.68 -15.37
C CYS A 214 -4.29 -1.27 -16.79
N ASN A 215 -4.95 -2.40 -17.04
CA ASN A 215 -4.88 -3.12 -18.32
C ASN A 215 -3.43 -3.29 -18.85
N GLU A 216 -2.52 -3.70 -17.97
CA GLU A 216 -1.08 -3.89 -18.28
C GLU A 216 -0.29 -2.60 -18.59
N THR A 217 -0.96 -1.45 -18.65
CA THR A 217 -0.35 -0.14 -18.91
C THR A 217 -0.12 0.62 -17.59
N ARG A 218 1.05 1.24 -17.44
CA ARG A 218 1.34 2.12 -16.31
C ARG A 218 0.55 3.41 -16.47
N ILE A 219 -0.12 3.83 -15.40
CA ILE A 219 -0.94 5.06 -15.39
C ILE A 219 -0.61 5.98 -14.22
N GLY A 220 0.42 5.66 -13.43
CA GLY A 220 0.80 6.46 -12.28
C GLY A 220 1.69 5.75 -11.28
N ASN A 221 1.65 6.24 -10.04
CA ASN A 221 2.39 5.72 -8.90
C ASN A 221 1.48 5.54 -7.69
N VAL A 222 1.85 4.62 -6.82
CA VAL A 222 1.27 4.43 -5.49
C VAL A 222 2.39 4.57 -4.46
N ILE A 223 2.14 5.33 -3.40
CA ILE A 223 3.08 5.67 -2.34
C ILE A 223 2.45 5.27 -1.01
N ILE A 224 3.21 4.50 -0.21
CA ILE A 224 2.85 4.15 1.16
C ILE A 224 3.86 4.85 2.08
N PRO A 225 3.45 5.93 2.76
CA PRO A 225 4.36 6.67 3.63
C PRO A 225 4.78 5.84 4.84
N ASN A 226 6.08 5.84 5.16
CA ASN A 226 6.65 5.21 6.37
C ASN A 226 6.02 3.85 6.73
N LEU A 227 6.14 2.88 5.81
CA LEU A 227 5.40 1.62 5.90
C LEU A 227 5.60 0.93 7.26
N VAL A 228 4.48 0.69 7.94
CA VAL A 228 4.37 -0.23 9.08
C VAL A 228 3.50 -1.40 8.63
N LEU A 229 4.14 -2.56 8.45
CA LEU A 229 3.47 -3.81 8.15
C LEU A 229 3.45 -4.67 9.41
N ASP A 230 2.39 -4.55 10.22
CA ASP A 230 2.14 -5.40 11.37
C ASP A 230 1.71 -6.80 10.95
N ARG A 231 1.66 -7.73 11.90
CA ARG A 231 1.18 -9.10 11.69
C ARG A 231 -0.34 -9.11 11.61
N GLY A 232 -0.90 -9.91 10.71
CA GLY A 232 -2.34 -9.96 10.48
C GLY A 232 -2.83 -8.76 9.68
N GLU A 233 -4.03 -8.27 10.01
CA GLU A 233 -4.71 -7.21 9.28
C GLU A 233 -4.05 -5.84 9.51
N ASN A 234 -3.83 -5.11 8.41
CA ASN A 234 -3.25 -3.77 8.38
C ASN A 234 -4.21 -2.83 7.65
N ASN A 235 -4.45 -1.66 8.23
CA ASN A 235 -5.20 -0.57 7.60
C ASN A 235 -4.23 0.57 7.30
N LEU A 236 -3.94 0.78 6.01
CA LEU A 236 -2.93 1.71 5.54
C LEU A 236 -3.57 2.91 4.85
N THR A 237 -3.03 4.09 5.11
CA THR A 237 -3.24 5.26 4.25
C THR A 237 -2.27 5.18 3.09
N VAL A 238 -2.79 5.24 1.87
CA VAL A 238 -2.04 5.08 0.63
C VAL A 238 -2.31 6.30 -0.25
N LEU A 239 -1.26 6.85 -0.85
CA LEU A 239 -1.36 7.98 -1.76
C LEU A 239 -1.12 7.49 -3.19
N ALA A 240 -2.03 7.75 -4.10
CA ALA A 240 -1.84 7.47 -5.52
C ALA A 240 -1.70 8.77 -6.30
N GLN A 241 -0.77 8.77 -7.25
CA GLN A 241 -0.52 9.84 -8.19
C GLN A 241 -0.88 9.32 -9.57
N PHE A 242 -2.04 9.75 -10.09
CA PHE A 242 -2.52 9.35 -11.41
C PHE A 242 -1.91 10.29 -12.47
N SER A 243 -1.08 9.75 -13.35
CA SER A 243 -0.21 10.54 -14.24
C SER A 243 0.02 9.83 -15.60
N PRO A 244 -1.03 9.45 -16.34
CA PRO A 244 -0.85 8.83 -17.64
C PRO A 244 -0.14 9.77 -18.62
N ASN A 245 0.90 9.28 -19.30
CA ASN A 245 1.70 10.05 -20.24
C ASN A 245 1.84 9.34 -21.61
N GLY A 246 1.67 10.09 -22.69
CA GLY A 246 1.63 9.55 -24.05
C GLY A 246 0.29 8.89 -24.39
N ASP A 247 0.08 8.65 -25.68
CA ASP A 247 -1.24 8.33 -26.24
C ASP A 247 -1.89 7.08 -25.63
N GLU A 248 -1.12 6.01 -25.43
CA GLU A 248 -1.61 4.74 -24.88
C GLU A 248 -2.03 4.87 -23.41
N GLU A 249 -1.15 5.42 -22.56
CA GLU A 249 -1.43 5.61 -21.14
C GLU A 249 -2.60 6.57 -20.95
N GLN A 250 -2.69 7.63 -21.76
CA GLN A 250 -3.81 8.57 -21.73
C GLN A 250 -5.13 7.90 -22.10
N GLN A 251 -5.16 7.03 -23.11
CA GLN A 251 -6.37 6.29 -23.47
C GLN A 251 -6.82 5.36 -22.33
N VAL A 252 -5.91 4.60 -21.75
CA VAL A 252 -6.21 3.69 -20.63
C VAL A 252 -6.65 4.47 -19.38
N GLY A 253 -5.90 5.53 -19.05
CA GLY A 253 -6.20 6.39 -17.90
C GLY A 253 -7.56 7.07 -18.04
N ARG A 254 -7.89 7.58 -19.23
CA ARG A 254 -9.19 8.18 -19.53
C ARG A 254 -10.34 7.19 -19.37
N ASN A 255 -10.17 5.95 -19.82
CA ASN A 255 -11.17 4.90 -19.61
C ASN A 255 -11.36 4.57 -18.11
N LEU A 256 -10.27 4.50 -17.35
CA LEU A 256 -10.32 4.30 -15.90
C LEU A 256 -11.06 5.45 -15.19
N LEU A 257 -10.74 6.70 -15.55
CA LEU A 257 -11.38 7.89 -14.99
C LEU A 257 -12.88 7.94 -15.34
N ASN A 258 -13.25 7.65 -16.59
CA ASN A 258 -14.65 7.59 -17.02
C ASN A 258 -15.43 6.53 -16.24
N ASN A 259 -14.87 5.33 -16.06
CA ASN A 259 -15.49 4.30 -15.25
C ASN A 259 -15.63 4.72 -13.79
N PHE A 260 -14.58 5.33 -13.22
CA PHE A 260 -14.63 5.84 -11.85
C PHE A 260 -15.76 6.87 -11.68
N LEU A 261 -15.83 7.88 -12.54
CA LEU A 261 -16.87 8.92 -12.48
C LEU A 261 -18.28 8.36 -12.72
N ALA A 262 -18.41 7.30 -13.52
CA ALA A 262 -19.66 6.59 -13.75
C ALA A 262 -20.05 5.62 -12.62
N GLY A 263 -19.30 5.59 -11.51
CA GLY A 263 -19.57 4.69 -10.37
C GLY A 263 -19.24 3.22 -10.66
N LYS A 264 -18.50 2.93 -11.73
CA LYS A 264 -18.08 1.57 -12.10
C LYS A 264 -16.75 1.21 -11.45
N THR A 265 -16.63 -0.06 -11.05
CA THR A 265 -15.39 -0.62 -10.53
C THR A 265 -14.35 -0.83 -11.63
N ASN A 266 -13.07 -0.67 -11.30
CA ASN A 266 -11.96 -0.96 -12.19
C ASN A 266 -11.01 -1.98 -11.56
N ASN A 267 -10.46 -2.90 -12.36
CA ASN A 267 -9.36 -3.75 -11.91
C ASN A 267 -8.05 -2.98 -12.07
N VAL A 268 -7.30 -2.85 -10.98
CA VAL A 268 -6.00 -2.19 -10.96
C VAL A 268 -5.00 -3.07 -10.27
N SER A 269 -3.73 -2.91 -10.61
CA SER A 269 -2.63 -3.53 -9.88
C SER A 269 -1.55 -2.54 -9.54
N ILE A 270 -0.75 -2.88 -8.54
CA ILE A 270 0.49 -2.21 -8.24
C ILE A 270 1.65 -3.16 -8.50
N LYS A 271 2.77 -2.60 -8.99
CA LYS A 271 3.97 -3.37 -9.29
C LYS A 271 5.22 -2.73 -8.72
N GLY A 272 6.04 -3.55 -8.07
CA GLY A 272 7.35 -3.19 -7.59
C GLY A 272 8.36 -2.95 -8.71
N ASN A 273 9.32 -2.07 -8.45
CA ASN A 273 10.47 -1.87 -9.30
C ASN A 273 11.72 -1.55 -8.47
N LYS A 274 12.87 -1.39 -9.14
CA LYS A 274 14.16 -1.08 -8.52
C LYS A 274 14.19 0.18 -7.62
N ASN A 275 13.21 1.08 -7.77
CA ASN A 275 13.09 2.34 -7.04
C ASN A 275 11.96 2.30 -6.00
N SER A 276 11.36 1.12 -5.75
CA SER A 276 10.24 0.98 -4.82
C SER A 276 10.59 1.31 -3.37
N THR A 277 11.87 1.22 -2.99
CA THR A 277 12.34 1.64 -1.67
C THR A 277 13.75 2.21 -1.77
N PRO A 278 14.11 3.22 -0.96
CA PRO A 278 15.49 3.67 -0.83
C PRO A 278 16.35 2.72 0.02
N LEU A 279 15.75 1.76 0.73
CA LEU A 279 16.44 0.80 1.59
C LEU A 279 17.04 -0.34 0.76
N GLU A 280 18.35 -0.32 0.55
CA GLU A 280 19.09 -1.30 -0.24
C GLU A 280 18.75 -2.77 0.10
N PRO A 281 18.72 -3.19 1.37
CA PRO A 281 18.44 -4.59 1.73
C PRO A 281 17.08 -5.10 1.26
N LEU A 282 16.13 -4.19 1.05
CA LEU A 282 14.74 -4.52 0.72
C LEU A 282 14.42 -4.30 -0.76
N ARG A 283 15.34 -3.74 -1.56
CA ARG A 283 15.06 -3.43 -2.98
C ARG A 283 14.61 -4.65 -3.77
N LYS A 284 15.32 -5.78 -3.63
CA LYS A 284 14.96 -7.04 -4.31
C LYS A 284 13.61 -7.61 -3.85
N ALA A 285 13.24 -7.37 -2.60
CA ALA A 285 11.97 -7.82 -2.04
C ALA A 285 10.81 -7.01 -2.62
N PHE A 286 10.90 -5.68 -2.54
CA PHE A 286 9.87 -4.78 -3.04
C PHE A 286 9.73 -4.83 -4.56
N GLU A 287 10.81 -5.04 -5.31
CA GLU A 287 10.77 -5.22 -6.77
C GLU A 287 9.90 -6.42 -7.20
N THR A 288 9.72 -7.42 -6.33
CA THR A 288 8.89 -8.60 -6.64
C THR A 288 7.45 -8.51 -6.21
N ILE A 289 7.05 -7.44 -5.52
CA ILE A 289 5.66 -7.26 -5.09
C ILE A 289 4.80 -6.91 -6.29
N GLU A 290 3.72 -7.66 -6.45
CA GLU A 290 2.67 -7.38 -7.41
C GLU A 290 1.33 -7.71 -6.75
N LEU A 291 0.46 -6.71 -6.63
CA LEU A 291 -0.85 -6.86 -5.98
C LEU A 291 -1.93 -6.37 -6.93
N THR A 292 -2.99 -7.17 -7.10
CA THR A 292 -4.17 -6.80 -7.88
C THR A 292 -5.35 -6.59 -6.94
N THR A 293 -6.15 -5.55 -7.19
CA THR A 293 -7.34 -5.22 -6.41
C THR A 293 -8.42 -4.59 -7.30
N VAL A 294 -9.60 -4.41 -6.72
CA VAL A 294 -10.74 -3.76 -7.36
C VAL A 294 -10.85 -2.33 -6.80
N MET A 295 -10.60 -1.35 -7.66
CA MET A 295 -10.82 0.06 -7.38
C MET A 295 -12.33 0.36 -7.43
N PRO A 296 -12.94 0.88 -6.36
CA PRO A 296 -14.34 1.27 -6.38
C PRO A 296 -14.56 2.46 -7.30
N GLY A 297 -15.75 2.55 -7.89
CA GLY A 297 -16.19 3.75 -8.57
C GLY A 297 -16.51 4.87 -7.58
N LEU A 298 -16.72 6.08 -8.09
CA LEU A 298 -17.14 7.23 -7.31
C LEU A 298 -18.53 6.95 -6.72
N VAL A 299 -18.62 6.97 -5.39
CA VAL A 299 -19.89 6.84 -4.68
C VAL A 299 -20.45 8.25 -4.45
N THR A 300 -21.38 8.66 -5.30
CA THR A 300 -22.08 9.95 -5.21
C THR A 300 -23.55 9.79 -5.61
N GLU A 301 -24.45 10.48 -4.91
CA GLU A 301 -25.86 10.56 -5.31
C GLU A 301 -26.06 11.49 -6.52
N THR A 302 -25.08 12.36 -6.79
CA THR A 302 -25.15 13.39 -7.81
C THR A 302 -23.98 13.26 -8.80
N PRO A 303 -24.25 13.04 -10.10
CA PRO A 303 -23.21 13.01 -11.14
C PRO A 303 -22.61 14.41 -11.38
N ILE A 304 -21.44 14.49 -12.03
CA ILE A 304 -20.82 15.78 -12.33
C ILE A 304 -21.73 16.64 -13.20
N LEU A 305 -22.32 16.06 -14.25
CA LEU A 305 -23.31 16.74 -15.09
C LEU A 305 -24.71 16.34 -14.61
N LYS A 306 -25.40 17.26 -13.92
CA LYS A 306 -26.75 17.01 -13.39
C LYS A 306 -27.83 17.17 -14.44
N LYS A 307 -27.80 18.30 -15.15
CA LYS A 307 -28.84 18.70 -16.10
C LYS A 307 -28.24 19.52 -17.22
N ALA A 308 -28.82 19.40 -18.40
CA ALA A 308 -28.57 20.28 -19.53
C ALA A 308 -29.86 21.05 -19.86
N PHE A 309 -29.73 22.33 -20.14
CA PHE A 309 -30.80 23.22 -20.57
C PHE A 309 -30.55 23.65 -22.01
N PHE A 310 -31.58 23.60 -22.84
CA PHE A 310 -31.51 24.00 -24.24
C PHE A 310 -32.59 25.04 -24.53
N SER A 311 -32.19 26.15 -25.16
CA SER A 311 -33.11 27.19 -25.64
C SER A 311 -32.96 27.34 -27.15
N ILE A 312 -33.92 26.76 -27.88
CA ILE A 312 -34.05 26.85 -29.33
C ILE A 312 -35.34 27.62 -29.64
N ARG A 313 -35.22 28.75 -30.33
CA ARG A 313 -36.37 29.56 -30.73
C ARG A 313 -36.68 29.35 -32.20
N PHE A 314 -37.85 29.79 -32.67
CA PHE A 314 -38.20 29.64 -34.10
C PHE A 314 -37.20 30.36 -35.02
N ASN A 315 -36.71 31.55 -34.64
CA ASN A 315 -35.66 32.25 -35.37
C ASN A 315 -34.31 31.52 -35.34
N SER A 316 -34.04 30.71 -34.30
CA SER A 316 -32.84 29.87 -34.19
C SER A 316 -32.69 28.87 -35.36
N LEU A 317 -33.81 28.48 -35.99
CA LEU A 317 -33.81 27.60 -37.15
C LEU A 317 -33.33 28.29 -38.44
N PHE A 318 -33.26 29.63 -38.47
CA PHE A 318 -32.79 30.36 -39.64
C PHE A 318 -31.33 30.75 -39.49
N ASP A 319 -30.94 31.24 -38.31
CA ASP A 319 -29.54 31.61 -38.01
C ASP A 319 -28.66 30.41 -37.61
N ARG A 320 -29.29 29.24 -37.38
CA ARG A 320 -28.65 28.00 -36.93
C ARG A 320 -27.99 28.11 -35.55
N LYS A 321 -28.49 28.99 -34.69
CA LYS A 321 -27.92 29.26 -33.36
C LYS A 321 -28.95 29.05 -32.25
N GLY A 322 -28.67 28.09 -31.39
CA GLY A 322 -29.34 27.89 -30.11
C GLY A 322 -28.45 28.31 -28.94
N LYS A 323 -28.99 28.15 -27.73
CA LYS A 323 -28.24 28.32 -26.48
C LYS A 323 -28.33 27.03 -25.67
N ALA A 324 -27.24 26.69 -24.99
CA ALA A 324 -27.18 25.58 -24.05
C ALA A 324 -26.49 25.99 -22.75
N SER A 325 -26.96 25.49 -21.62
CA SER A 325 -26.26 25.62 -20.33
C SER A 325 -26.34 24.30 -19.56
N ILE A 326 -25.41 24.07 -18.63
CA ILE A 326 -25.34 22.84 -17.85
C ILE A 326 -25.31 23.16 -16.35
N GLU A 327 -26.02 22.35 -15.56
CA GLU A 327 -25.88 22.29 -14.10
C GLU A 327 -24.80 21.27 -13.76
N ILE A 328 -23.72 21.76 -13.14
CA ILE A 328 -22.55 20.98 -12.75
C ILE A 328 -22.56 20.82 -11.23
N PHE A 329 -22.20 19.63 -10.76
CA PHE A 329 -21.84 19.37 -9.37
C PHE A 329 -20.41 18.84 -9.31
N ASN A 330 -19.64 19.26 -8.31
CA ASN A 330 -18.32 18.68 -8.08
C ASN A 330 -18.34 17.70 -6.89
N PRO A 331 -18.35 16.37 -7.15
CA PRO A 331 -18.30 15.34 -6.12
C PRO A 331 -16.88 15.08 -5.58
N LEU A 332 -15.84 15.66 -6.21
CA LEU A 332 -14.45 15.46 -5.78
C LEU A 332 -14.12 16.33 -4.57
N ALA A 333 -13.08 15.97 -3.84
CA ALA A 333 -12.63 16.72 -2.68
C ALA A 333 -11.57 17.78 -3.01
N THR A 334 -11.53 18.19 -4.27
CA THR A 334 -10.70 19.27 -4.81
C THR A 334 -11.50 20.04 -5.85
N VAL A 335 -11.01 21.20 -6.28
CA VAL A 335 -11.66 22.01 -7.31
C VAL A 335 -11.50 21.37 -8.69
N ILE A 336 -12.54 21.51 -9.52
CA ILE A 336 -12.53 21.14 -10.95
C ILE A 336 -12.70 22.40 -11.78
N ARG A 337 -11.91 22.54 -12.84
CA ARG A 337 -12.04 23.60 -13.84
C ARG A 337 -12.36 23.00 -15.19
N PHE A 338 -13.34 23.56 -15.90
CA PHE A 338 -13.63 23.15 -17.27
C PHE A 338 -12.85 24.04 -18.23
N LEU A 339 -12.12 23.41 -19.14
CA LEU A 339 -11.26 24.05 -20.13
C LEU A 339 -11.89 24.00 -21.52
N LYS A 340 -12.55 22.88 -21.83
CA LYS A 340 -13.26 22.69 -23.10
C LYS A 340 -14.48 21.80 -22.91
N ILE A 341 -15.56 22.11 -23.60
CA ILE A 341 -16.72 21.24 -23.75
C ILE A 341 -17.00 21.06 -25.24
N ASP A 342 -16.80 19.84 -25.71
CA ASP A 342 -17.23 19.37 -27.03
C ASP A 342 -18.41 18.43 -26.86
N ALA A 343 -19.59 18.78 -27.38
CA ALA A 343 -20.79 17.97 -27.22
C ALA A 343 -21.61 17.85 -28.50
N ASN A 344 -22.07 16.63 -28.76
CA ASN A 344 -23.04 16.31 -29.80
C ASN A 344 -24.41 16.07 -29.18
N VAL A 345 -25.40 16.84 -29.64
CA VAL A 345 -26.81 16.70 -29.22
C VAL A 345 -27.55 15.95 -30.32
N THR A 346 -28.15 14.81 -29.98
CA THR A 346 -28.84 13.94 -30.92
C THR A 346 -30.28 13.66 -30.51
N VAL A 347 -31.15 13.43 -31.49
CA VAL A 347 -32.53 12.96 -31.29
C VAL A 347 -32.79 11.77 -32.20
N LYS A 348 -33.11 10.61 -31.61
CA LYS A 348 -33.28 9.33 -32.34
C LYS A 348 -32.10 9.09 -33.29
N ASP A 349 -30.88 9.24 -32.77
CA ASP A 349 -29.59 9.11 -33.47
C ASP A 349 -29.30 10.12 -34.59
N ASN A 350 -30.13 11.16 -34.75
CA ASN A 350 -29.87 12.25 -35.67
C ASN A 350 -29.20 13.41 -34.94
N LEU A 351 -28.04 13.86 -35.42
CA LEU A 351 -27.36 15.06 -34.90
C LEU A 351 -28.22 16.29 -35.17
N ILE A 352 -28.57 17.01 -34.10
CA ILE A 352 -29.36 18.23 -34.14
C ILE A 352 -28.58 19.47 -33.71
N GLY A 353 -27.49 19.30 -32.96
CA GLY A 353 -26.64 20.41 -32.57
C GLY A 353 -25.27 19.99 -32.07
N VAL A 354 -24.33 20.92 -32.13
CA VAL A 354 -22.94 20.77 -31.67
C VAL A 354 -22.61 21.93 -30.74
N ILE A 355 -21.94 21.63 -29.64
CA ILE A 355 -21.27 22.60 -28.77
C ILE A 355 -19.78 22.38 -28.94
N ASP A 356 -19.04 23.44 -29.23
CA ASP A 356 -17.58 23.48 -29.22
C ASP A 356 -17.19 24.77 -28.50
N GLN A 357 -17.05 24.65 -27.17
CA GLN A 357 -16.79 25.79 -26.30
C GLN A 357 -15.45 25.60 -25.60
N GLN A 358 -14.52 26.52 -25.87
CA GLN A 358 -13.27 26.64 -25.13
C GLN A 358 -13.39 27.77 -24.09
N PHE A 359 -12.84 27.56 -22.91
CA PHE A 359 -12.81 28.52 -21.83
C PHE A 359 -11.39 29.07 -21.64
N ASN A 360 -11.30 30.37 -21.37
CA ASN A 360 -10.04 31.04 -21.03
C ASN A 360 -10.06 31.45 -19.55
N GLU A 361 -8.98 32.06 -19.06
CA GLU A 361 -8.86 32.43 -17.64
C GLU A 361 -9.98 33.33 -17.11
N THR A 362 -10.63 34.11 -17.98
CA THR A 362 -11.73 35.02 -17.61
C THR A 362 -13.11 34.40 -17.78
N THR A 363 -13.24 33.30 -18.53
CA THR A 363 -14.50 32.60 -18.78
C THR A 363 -14.53 31.19 -18.20
N GLN A 364 -13.49 30.79 -17.47
CA GLN A 364 -13.36 29.46 -16.88
C GLN A 364 -14.52 29.14 -15.93
N ILE A 365 -15.03 27.93 -16.06
CA ILE A 365 -16.00 27.36 -15.15
C ILE A 365 -15.22 26.68 -14.04
N VAL A 366 -15.32 27.23 -12.83
CA VAL A 366 -14.61 26.73 -11.64
C VAL A 366 -15.63 26.23 -10.64
N VAL A 367 -15.60 24.94 -10.32
CA VAL A 367 -16.55 24.32 -9.39
C VAL A 367 -15.79 23.82 -8.17
N GLN A 368 -16.00 24.49 -7.04
CA GLN A 368 -15.40 24.10 -5.76
C GLN A 368 -15.97 22.76 -5.28
N SER A 369 -15.22 22.06 -4.43
CA SER A 369 -15.64 20.77 -3.87
C SER A 369 -17.04 20.85 -3.23
N GLY A 370 -17.91 19.90 -3.57
CA GLY A 370 -19.27 19.81 -3.06
C GLY A 370 -20.23 20.92 -3.51
N GLN A 371 -19.80 21.83 -4.39
CA GLN A 371 -20.63 22.92 -4.89
C GLN A 371 -21.36 22.56 -6.19
N ASN A 372 -22.44 23.29 -6.44
CA ASN A 372 -23.16 23.28 -7.70
C ASN A 372 -22.90 24.60 -8.44
N LEU A 373 -22.85 24.54 -9.76
CA LEU A 373 -22.73 25.71 -10.62
C LEU A 373 -23.58 25.50 -11.88
N THR A 374 -24.37 26.48 -12.25
CA THR A 374 -24.98 26.52 -13.59
C THR A 374 -24.13 27.42 -14.47
N THR A 375 -23.74 26.93 -15.64
CA THR A 375 -22.92 27.71 -16.58
C THR A 375 -23.72 28.85 -17.18
N ASP A 376 -23.03 29.87 -17.68
CA ASP A 376 -23.60 30.80 -18.65
C ASP A 376 -24.01 30.06 -19.93
N ASP A 377 -24.83 30.74 -20.75
CA ASP A 377 -25.27 30.23 -22.05
C ASP A 377 -24.07 30.05 -22.99
N MET A 378 -23.85 28.81 -23.44
CA MET A 378 -22.95 28.44 -24.53
C MET A 378 -23.70 28.46 -25.86
N GLU A 379 -22.98 28.76 -26.95
CA GLU A 379 -23.56 28.69 -28.29
C GLU A 379 -23.78 27.22 -28.69
N LEU A 380 -25.00 26.88 -29.08
CA LEU A 380 -25.36 25.59 -29.68
C LEU A 380 -25.49 25.78 -31.20
N GLU A 381 -24.56 25.23 -31.96
CA GLU A 381 -24.63 25.26 -33.42
C GLU A 381 -25.63 24.21 -33.91
N LEU A 382 -26.77 24.66 -34.43
CA LEU A 382 -27.84 23.77 -34.88
C LEU A 382 -27.51 23.14 -36.24
N LYS A 383 -27.52 21.81 -36.28
CA LYS A 383 -27.33 21.03 -37.52
C LYS A 383 -28.69 20.76 -38.17
N ILE A 384 -29.10 21.70 -39.02
CA ILE A 384 -30.42 21.68 -39.64
C ILE A 384 -30.48 20.67 -40.78
N SER A 385 -31.19 19.58 -40.55
CA SER A 385 -31.61 18.61 -41.56
C SER A 385 -33.13 18.45 -41.53
N VAL A 386 -33.74 17.94 -42.61
CA VAL A 386 -35.20 17.67 -42.66
C VAL A 386 -35.64 16.76 -41.50
N LYS A 387 -34.79 15.79 -41.12
CA LYS A 387 -35.01 14.91 -39.97
C LYS A 387 -34.90 15.67 -38.64
N ALA A 388 -33.90 16.54 -38.48
CA ALA A 388 -33.73 17.37 -37.29
C ALA A 388 -34.90 18.35 -37.10
N ILE A 389 -35.36 19.00 -38.18
CA ILE A 389 -36.53 19.89 -38.14
C ILE A 389 -37.77 19.11 -37.73
N LYS A 390 -38.01 17.92 -38.31
CA LYS A 390 -39.14 17.08 -37.93
C LYS A 390 -39.09 16.72 -36.44
N SER A 391 -37.92 16.30 -35.94
CA SER A 391 -37.72 16.01 -34.51
C SER A 391 -37.98 17.22 -33.60
N LEU A 392 -37.54 18.41 -34.02
CA LEU A 392 -37.77 19.66 -33.28
C LEU A 392 -39.24 20.06 -33.31
N VAL A 393 -39.93 19.96 -34.46
CA VAL A 393 -41.35 20.30 -34.63
C VAL A 393 -42.26 19.32 -33.88
N ASP A 394 -41.94 18.02 -33.92
CA ASP A 394 -42.66 17.00 -33.15
C ASP A 394 -42.58 17.29 -31.63
N ALA A 395 -41.52 17.95 -31.17
CA ALA A 395 -41.34 18.36 -29.78
C ALA A 395 -41.95 19.74 -29.43
N VAL A 396 -42.38 20.56 -30.39
CA VAL A 396 -43.07 21.85 -30.08
C VAL A 396 -44.37 21.64 -29.29
N HIS A 397 -44.87 20.40 -29.22
CA HIS A 397 -46.06 20.02 -28.47
C HIS A 397 -45.76 19.25 -27.15
N GLY A 398 -44.49 19.15 -26.70
CA GLY A 398 -44.11 18.43 -25.48
C GLY A 398 -42.62 18.58 -25.10
N ASP A 399 -42.10 17.66 -24.29
CA ASP A 399 -40.67 17.64 -23.92
C ASP A 399 -39.81 16.99 -25.02
N LEU A 400 -38.77 17.69 -25.49
CA LEU A 400 -37.77 17.11 -26.39
C LEU A 400 -36.77 16.27 -25.58
N LYS A 401 -36.80 14.95 -25.75
CA LYS A 401 -35.74 14.06 -25.25
C LYS A 401 -34.56 14.07 -26.22
N VAL A 402 -33.39 14.45 -25.72
CA VAL A 402 -32.12 14.45 -26.45
C VAL A 402 -31.13 13.51 -25.78
N ASN A 403 -30.21 12.94 -26.55
CA ASN A 403 -29.01 12.31 -26.02
C ASN A 403 -27.83 13.27 -26.25
N VAL A 404 -26.99 13.45 -25.22
CA VAL A 404 -25.82 14.32 -25.28
C VAL A 404 -24.59 13.48 -25.07
N THR A 405 -23.75 13.41 -26.09
CA THR A 405 -22.43 12.77 -25.98
C THR A 405 -21.40 13.86 -25.96
N SER A 406 -20.58 13.93 -24.92
CA SER A 406 -19.61 15.00 -24.76
C SER A 406 -18.24 14.50 -24.38
N ASN A 407 -17.23 15.12 -24.97
CA ASN A 407 -15.85 15.08 -24.50
C ASN A 407 -15.54 16.42 -23.81
N ILE A 408 -15.08 16.35 -22.57
CA ILE A 408 -14.86 17.53 -21.74
C ILE A 408 -13.43 17.51 -21.25
N SER A 409 -12.67 18.56 -21.55
CA SER A 409 -11.35 18.77 -20.98
C SER A 409 -11.50 19.50 -19.65
N ILE A 410 -11.02 18.88 -18.57
CA ILE A 410 -11.00 19.44 -17.23
C ILE A 410 -9.58 19.58 -16.70
N SER A 411 -9.40 20.48 -15.74
CA SER A 411 -8.24 20.51 -14.85
C SER A 411 -8.69 20.14 -13.44
N VAL A 412 -8.00 19.20 -12.81
CA VAL A 412 -8.23 18.76 -11.43
C VAL A 412 -7.06 19.23 -10.57
N GLY A 413 -7.33 20.10 -9.58
CA GLY A 413 -6.30 20.76 -8.79
C GLY A 413 -6.56 22.26 -8.62
N ASP A 414 -5.90 22.88 -7.64
CA ASP A 414 -6.15 24.26 -7.22
C ASP A 414 -5.37 25.30 -8.06
N ASP A 415 -5.34 26.56 -7.60
CA ASP A 415 -4.62 27.63 -8.30
C ASP A 415 -3.08 27.44 -8.30
N ASN A 416 -2.55 26.50 -7.50
CA ASN A 416 -1.11 26.17 -7.47
C ASN A 416 -0.72 25.12 -8.53
N GLY A 417 -1.68 24.58 -9.27
CA GLY A 417 -1.47 23.62 -10.35
C GLY A 417 -2.66 22.68 -10.51
N GLY A 418 -2.85 22.14 -11.71
CA GLY A 418 -3.95 21.20 -11.95
C GLY A 418 -3.71 20.32 -13.16
N PHE A 419 -4.02 19.04 -12.99
CA PHE A 419 -3.77 18.04 -14.02
C PHE A 419 -4.87 18.12 -15.08
N VAL A 420 -4.47 18.34 -16.33
CA VAL A 420 -5.40 18.41 -17.46
C VAL A 420 -5.71 17.01 -17.96
N THR A 421 -6.99 16.69 -18.04
CA THR A 421 -7.45 15.39 -18.54
C THR A 421 -8.81 15.53 -19.22
N ASP A 422 -9.10 14.59 -20.12
CA ASP A 422 -10.39 14.54 -20.81
C ASP A 422 -11.29 13.49 -20.16
N ILE A 423 -12.57 13.81 -20.04
CA ILE A 423 -13.62 12.89 -19.57
C ILE A 423 -14.72 12.77 -20.61
N ASP A 424 -15.31 11.59 -20.71
CA ASP A 424 -16.51 11.37 -21.53
C ASP A 424 -17.76 11.29 -20.68
N TYR A 425 -18.79 11.96 -21.17
CA TYR A 425 -20.16 11.85 -20.67
C TYR A 425 -21.09 11.45 -21.82
N CYS A 426 -22.05 10.58 -21.53
CA CYS A 426 -23.01 10.03 -22.50
C CYS A 426 -24.43 10.02 -21.91
#